data_AF-B9TPH7-F1
#
_entry.id   AF-B9TPH7-F1
#
_cell.length_a   1.000
_cell.length_b   1.000
_cell.length_c   1.000
_cell.angle_alpha   90.00
_cell.angle_beta   90.00
_cell.angle_gamma   90.00
#
_symmetry.space_group_name_H-M   'P 1'
#
loop_
_entity.id
_entity.type
_entity.pdbx_description
1 polymer ?
#
loop_
_entity_poly.entity_id
_entity_poly.type
_entity_poly.pdbx_seq_one_letter_code
_entity_poly.pdbx_strand_id
1 'polypeptide(L)'
;MLAPLLEGFFVEIFKVLERRYSRLLPSDLAKHRGAPIGHPGWWNARLYFGSDGERKDVALGIVQLARATGLSIYLAADHAEVLLAVFLYRNKMLHNGFEWPDADRKNFKQELITHRWPKEWFTNASRADEPWVFYMEDALIDRCFGLIDEALVGVGLYTRQLLQQQWAAQDASGDDLAAT
;
A
#
# COMPACT_ATOMS: atom_id res chain seq x y z
N MET A 1 6.45 13.01 -9.92
CA MET A 1 6.16 12.82 -8.48
C MET A 1 5.73 11.38 -8.25
N LEU A 2 6.48 10.61 -7.46
CA LEU A 2 6.24 9.16 -7.26
C LEU A 2 5.07 8.85 -6.32
N ALA A 3 4.91 9.57 -5.21
CA ALA A 3 3.84 9.27 -4.26
C ALA A 3 2.43 9.37 -4.88
N PRO A 4 2.07 10.42 -5.65
CA PRO A 4 0.78 10.47 -6.34
C PRO A 4 0.60 9.35 -7.38
N LEU A 5 1.68 8.90 -8.02
CA LEU A 5 1.65 7.78 -8.96
C LEU A 5 1.31 6.48 -8.23
N LEU A 6 2.03 6.16 -7.15
CA LEU A 6 1.77 4.97 -6.32
C LEU A 6 0.38 5.02 -5.69
N GLU A 7 -0.03 6.18 -5.17
CA GLU A 7 -1.39 6.37 -4.63
C GLU A 7 -2.45 6.07 -5.69
N GLY A 8 -2.36 6.72 -6.85
CA GLY A 8 -3.31 6.54 -7.95
C GLY A 8 -3.37 5.09 -8.41
N PHE A 9 -2.21 4.46 -8.58
CA PHE A 9 -2.08 3.07 -8.97
C PHE A 9 -2.82 2.11 -8.02
N PHE A 10 -2.50 2.15 -6.72
CA PHE A 10 -3.15 1.26 -5.76
C PHE A 10 -4.63 1.58 -5.58
N VAL A 11 -5.00 2.86 -5.57
CA VAL A 11 -6.42 3.27 -5.50
C VAL A 11 -7.22 2.69 -6.65
N GLU A 12 -6.71 2.75 -7.88
CA GLU A 12 -7.41 2.19 -9.03
C GLU A 12 -7.45 0.66 -9.00
N ILE A 13 -6.39 -0.01 -8.55
CA ILE A 13 -6.41 -1.47 -8.31
C ILE A 13 -7.55 -1.84 -7.38
N PHE A 14 -7.65 -1.19 -6.21
CA PHE A 14 -8.67 -1.54 -5.22
C PHE A 14 -10.08 -1.23 -5.70
N LYS A 15 -10.29 -0.14 -6.46
CA LYS A 15 -11.56 0.13 -7.12
C LYS A 15 -11.95 -0.94 -8.14
N VAL A 16 -10.99 -1.50 -8.88
CA VAL A 16 -11.25 -2.61 -9.81
C VAL A 16 -11.61 -3.88 -9.03
N LEU A 17 -10.88 -4.17 -7.95
CA LEU A 17 -11.17 -5.29 -7.05
C LEU A 17 -12.58 -5.21 -6.46
N GLU A 18 -12.97 -4.04 -5.98
CA GLU A 18 -14.32 -3.76 -5.48
C GLU A 18 -15.38 -4.09 -6.54
N ARG A 19 -15.25 -3.50 -7.73
CA ARG A 19 -16.29 -3.60 -8.78
C ARG A 19 -16.42 -4.99 -9.37
N ARG A 20 -15.31 -5.74 -9.51
CA ARG A 20 -15.29 -7.00 -10.26
C ARG A 20 -15.19 -8.25 -9.39
N TYR A 21 -14.56 -8.14 -8.23
CA TYR A 21 -14.11 -9.30 -7.48
C TYR A 21 -14.53 -9.28 -6.00
N SER A 22 -15.27 -8.27 -5.54
CA SER A 22 -15.71 -8.16 -4.14
C SER A 22 -16.43 -9.40 -3.60
N ARG A 23 -17.19 -10.11 -4.45
CA ARG A 23 -17.90 -11.35 -4.09
C ARG A 23 -17.00 -12.58 -3.96
N LEU A 24 -15.79 -12.52 -4.50
CA LEU A 24 -14.82 -13.61 -4.52
C LEU A 24 -13.75 -13.46 -3.44
N LEU A 25 -13.78 -12.35 -2.68
CA LEU A 25 -12.76 -12.10 -1.67
C LEU A 25 -12.86 -13.09 -0.49
N PRO A 26 -11.72 -13.50 0.08
CA PRO A 26 -11.70 -14.29 1.31
C PRO A 26 -12.38 -13.54 2.46
N SER A 27 -13.50 -14.06 2.95
CA SER A 27 -14.32 -13.41 3.98
C SER A 27 -13.62 -13.35 5.34
N ASP A 28 -12.74 -14.31 5.62
CA ASP A 28 -11.94 -14.40 6.84
C ASP A 28 -10.87 -13.30 6.93
N LEU A 29 -10.38 -12.82 5.79
CA LEU A 29 -9.37 -11.76 5.71
C LEU A 29 -9.97 -10.36 5.86
N ALA A 30 -11.26 -10.18 5.57
CA ALA A 30 -11.93 -8.87 5.65
C ALA A 30 -11.79 -8.20 7.04
N LYS A 31 -11.66 -8.99 8.11
CA LYS A 31 -11.39 -8.50 9.48
C LYS A 31 -10.12 -7.65 9.58
N HIS A 32 -9.13 -7.87 8.72
CA HIS A 32 -7.90 -7.09 8.70
C HIS A 32 -8.13 -5.63 8.27
N ARG A 33 -9.30 -5.30 7.71
CA ARG A 33 -9.61 -3.92 7.35
C ARG A 33 -9.79 -3.00 8.55
N GLY A 34 -10.10 -3.54 9.74
CA GLY A 34 -10.39 -2.71 10.93
C GLY A 34 -11.74 -1.97 10.88
N ALA A 35 -12.56 -2.21 9.85
CA ALA A 35 -13.91 -1.68 9.69
C ALA A 35 -14.85 -2.78 9.16
N PRO A 36 -16.14 -2.75 9.50
CA PRO A 36 -17.10 -3.73 9.02
C PRO A 36 -17.30 -3.63 7.50
N ILE A 37 -17.53 -4.78 6.86
CA ILE A 37 -17.91 -4.83 5.43
C ILE A 37 -19.18 -3.98 5.25
N GLY A 38 -19.17 -3.09 4.24
CA GLY A 38 -20.25 -2.13 3.98
C GLY A 38 -20.01 -0.73 4.54
N HIS A 39 -18.96 -0.51 5.34
CA HIS A 39 -18.54 0.84 5.70
C HIS A 39 -18.24 1.65 4.41
N PRO A 40 -18.70 2.91 4.26
CA PRO A 40 -18.52 3.68 3.02
C PRO A 40 -17.06 3.86 2.60
N GLY A 41 -16.15 3.93 3.58
CA GLY A 41 -14.71 4.03 3.38
C GLY A 41 -13.97 2.70 3.24
N TRP A 42 -14.66 1.55 3.26
CA TRP A 42 -14.01 0.23 3.34
C TRP A 42 -13.02 0.01 2.18
N TRP A 43 -13.43 0.31 0.94
CA TRP A 43 -12.59 0.18 -0.26
C TRP A 43 -11.67 1.37 -0.53
N ASN A 44 -11.70 2.41 0.31
CA ASN A 44 -10.88 3.59 0.10
C ASN A 44 -9.47 3.38 0.66
N ALA A 45 -8.52 3.10 -0.23
CA ALA A 45 -7.12 2.89 0.11
C ALA A 45 -6.42 4.11 0.77
N ARG A 46 -7.04 5.30 0.74
CA ARG A 46 -6.52 6.50 1.42
C ARG A 46 -6.84 6.53 2.91
N LEU A 47 -7.72 5.64 3.36
CA LEU A 47 -8.18 5.56 4.74
C LEU A 47 -7.54 4.37 5.43
N TYR A 48 -7.07 4.62 6.65
CA TYR A 48 -6.64 3.61 7.59
C TYR A 48 -7.61 3.58 8.77
N PHE A 49 -7.97 2.38 9.20
CA PHE A 49 -8.82 2.15 10.37
C PHE A 49 -7.98 1.57 11.50
N GLY A 50 -7.69 2.39 12.51
CA GLY A 50 -6.96 1.99 13.71
C GLY A 50 -7.86 1.86 14.93
N SER A 51 -7.26 1.56 16.09
CA SER A 51 -7.93 1.59 17.39
C SER A 51 -8.58 2.94 17.70
N ASP A 52 -7.94 4.02 17.22
CA ASP A 52 -8.35 5.40 17.50
C ASP A 52 -9.35 5.93 16.46
N GLY A 53 -9.85 5.05 15.57
CA GLY A 53 -10.82 5.36 14.53
C GLY A 53 -10.21 5.48 13.12
N GLU A 54 -11.00 6.09 12.23
CA GLU A 54 -10.64 6.34 10.83
C GLU A 54 -9.72 7.57 10.70
N ARG A 55 -8.65 7.45 9.90
CA ARG A 55 -7.82 8.59 9.52
C ARG A 55 -7.33 8.48 8.08
N LYS A 56 -6.92 9.62 7.52
CA LYS A 56 -6.22 9.68 6.23
C LYS A 56 -4.77 9.25 6.42
N ASP A 57 -4.44 8.09 5.90
CA ASP A 57 -3.10 7.53 5.88
C ASP A 57 -3.01 6.57 4.70
N VAL A 58 -2.44 7.04 3.59
CA VAL A 58 -2.47 6.32 2.32
C VAL A 58 -1.57 5.08 2.38
N ALA A 59 -0.39 5.19 2.98
CA ALA A 59 0.54 4.06 3.09
C ALA A 59 -0.08 2.93 3.92
N LEU A 60 -0.57 3.25 5.13
CA LEU A 60 -1.20 2.24 5.97
C LEU A 60 -2.53 1.76 5.41
N GLY A 61 -3.30 2.63 4.76
CA GLY A 61 -4.57 2.27 4.12
C GLY A 61 -4.39 1.27 2.98
N ILE A 62 -3.38 1.46 2.12
CA ILE A 62 -3.02 0.50 1.06
C ILE A 62 -2.62 -0.85 1.67
N VAL A 63 -1.72 -0.87 2.64
CA VAL A 63 -1.23 -2.10 3.28
C VAL A 63 -2.37 -2.84 3.99
N GLN A 64 -3.21 -2.11 4.71
CA GLN A 64 -4.36 -2.67 5.42
C GLN A 64 -5.39 -3.28 4.45
N LEU A 65 -5.69 -2.59 3.34
CA LEU A 65 -6.63 -3.09 2.34
C LEU A 65 -6.05 -4.25 1.53
N ALA A 66 -4.74 -4.25 1.23
CA ALA A 66 -4.06 -5.38 0.61
C ALA A 66 -4.17 -6.64 1.47
N ARG A 67 -4.02 -6.52 2.80
CA ARG A 67 -4.21 -7.64 3.74
C ARG A 67 -5.67 -8.07 3.81
N ALA A 68 -6.60 -7.11 3.87
CA ALA A 68 -8.03 -7.40 4.00
C ALA A 68 -8.64 -8.09 2.77
N THR A 69 -8.04 -7.86 1.60
CA THR A 69 -8.43 -8.51 0.35
C THR A 69 -7.65 -9.80 0.11
N GLY A 70 -6.49 -9.99 0.76
CA GLY A 70 -5.58 -11.09 0.51
C GLY A 70 -4.58 -10.83 -0.63
N LEU A 71 -4.65 -9.66 -1.26
CA LEU A 71 -3.68 -9.24 -2.28
C LEU A 71 -2.24 -9.17 -1.73
N SER A 72 -2.05 -8.93 -0.43
CA SER A 72 -0.73 -8.70 0.17
C SER A 72 0.30 -9.80 -0.09
N ILE A 73 -0.12 -11.06 -0.24
CA ILE A 73 0.79 -12.19 -0.50
C ILE A 73 1.34 -12.21 -1.94
N TYR A 74 0.71 -11.44 -2.83
CA TYR A 74 1.11 -11.28 -4.23
C TYR A 74 1.91 -10.01 -4.49
N LEU A 75 2.04 -9.15 -3.48
CA LEU A 75 2.86 -7.95 -3.56
C LEU A 75 4.29 -8.26 -3.14
N ALA A 76 5.21 -7.38 -3.54
CA ALA A 76 6.61 -7.43 -3.11
C ALA A 76 6.72 -7.49 -1.58
N ALA A 77 7.65 -8.26 -1.03
CA ALA A 77 7.77 -8.44 0.43
C ALA A 77 7.97 -7.12 1.20
N ASP A 78 8.61 -6.14 0.57
CA ASP A 78 8.93 -4.81 1.10
C ASP A 78 7.94 -3.72 0.67
N HIS A 79 6.82 -4.04 0.01
CA HIS A 79 5.85 -3.05 -0.48
C HIS A 79 5.41 -2.05 0.60
N ALA A 80 5.20 -2.53 1.82
CA ALA A 80 4.79 -1.70 2.95
C ALA A 80 5.86 -0.65 3.31
N GLU A 81 7.14 -1.05 3.33
CA GLU A 81 8.25 -0.16 3.66
C GLU A 81 8.50 0.87 2.57
N VAL A 82 8.44 0.46 1.29
CA VAL A 82 8.59 1.38 0.14
C VAL A 82 7.47 2.43 0.15
N LEU A 83 6.21 2.01 0.34
CA LEU A 83 5.09 2.94 0.44
C LEU A 83 5.27 3.91 1.61
N LEU A 84 5.60 3.38 2.78
CA LEU A 84 5.79 4.20 3.97
C LEU A 84 6.89 5.26 3.78
N ALA A 85 8.06 4.86 3.26
CA ALA A 85 9.16 5.77 2.97
C ALA A 85 8.75 6.90 2.03
N VAL A 86 8.09 6.57 0.92
CA VAL A 86 7.71 7.55 -0.11
C VAL A 86 6.64 8.51 0.39
N PHE A 87 5.61 8.02 1.09
CA PHE A 87 4.54 8.87 1.59
C PHE A 87 4.98 9.74 2.77
N LEU A 88 5.82 9.22 3.69
CA LEU A 88 6.40 10.02 4.77
C LEU A 88 7.27 11.14 4.21
N TYR A 89 8.17 10.82 3.27
CA TYR A 89 9.02 11.82 2.63
C TYR A 89 8.19 12.88 1.89
N ARG A 90 7.20 12.47 1.08
CA ARG A 90 6.29 13.38 0.37
C ARG A 90 5.55 14.32 1.32
N ASN A 91 5.04 13.80 2.44
CA ASN A 91 4.32 14.62 3.40
C ASN A 91 5.23 15.69 3.99
N LYS A 92 6.46 15.33 4.38
CA LYS A 92 7.43 16.32 4.88
C LYS A 92 7.83 17.34 3.80
N MET A 93 8.16 16.90 2.59
CA MET A 93 8.52 17.79 1.49
C MET A 93 7.41 18.77 1.10
N LEU A 94 6.15 18.33 1.03
CA LEU A 94 5.06 19.19 0.62
C LEU A 94 4.60 20.16 1.72
N HIS A 95 4.68 19.75 2.98
CA HIS A 95 4.31 20.63 4.09
C HIS A 95 5.39 21.68 4.39
N ASN A 96 6.66 21.32 4.23
CA ASN A 96 7.78 22.18 4.63
C ASN A 96 8.54 22.81 3.45
N GLY A 97 8.26 22.39 2.20
CA GLY A 97 8.99 22.87 1.03
C GLY A 97 10.48 22.52 1.09
N PHE A 98 11.33 23.49 0.77
CA PHE A 98 12.79 23.34 0.76
C PHE A 98 13.46 23.61 2.11
N GLU A 99 12.74 24.14 3.11
CA GLU A 99 13.30 24.45 4.43
C GLU A 99 12.54 23.72 5.52
N TRP A 100 13.10 22.61 5.99
CA TRP A 100 12.45 21.80 7.02
C TRP A 100 12.72 22.36 8.42
N PRO A 101 11.68 22.48 9.27
CA PRO A 101 11.86 22.81 10.69
C PRO A 101 12.78 21.81 11.38
N ASP A 102 13.61 22.28 12.31
CA ASP A 102 14.58 21.46 13.04
C ASP A 102 13.97 20.19 13.65
N ALA A 103 12.78 20.30 14.22
CA ALA A 103 12.05 19.17 14.79
C ALA A 103 11.72 18.11 13.73
N ASP A 104 11.29 18.51 12.53
CA ASP A 104 10.96 17.59 11.44
C ASP A 104 12.19 16.91 10.86
N ARG A 105 13.32 17.60 10.80
CA ARG A 105 14.59 17.01 10.36
C ARG A 105 15.07 15.93 11.31
N LYS A 106 15.01 16.21 12.62
CA LYS A 106 15.35 15.24 13.68
C LYS A 106 14.41 14.05 13.67
N ASN A 107 13.11 14.30 13.54
CA ASN A 107 12.10 13.24 13.45
C ASN A 107 12.34 12.37 12.23
N PHE A 108 12.55 12.94 11.04
CA PHE A 108 12.80 12.15 9.83
C PHE A 108 14.10 11.36 9.91
N LYS A 109 15.18 11.93 10.47
CA LYS A 109 16.41 11.19 10.78
C LYS A 109 16.13 9.97 11.67
N GLN A 110 15.26 10.14 12.67
CA GLN A 110 14.84 9.05 13.54
C GLN A 110 14.01 8.00 12.78
N GLU A 111 13.14 8.40 11.85
CA GLU A 111 12.39 7.46 11.00
C GLU A 111 13.32 6.56 10.18
N LEU A 112 14.39 7.13 9.58
CA LEU A 112 15.38 6.36 8.84
C LEU A 112 16.00 5.23 9.69
N ILE A 113 16.26 5.52 10.97
CA ILE A 113 16.83 4.56 11.93
C ILE A 113 15.78 3.54 12.38
N THR A 114 14.58 4.01 12.75
CA THR A 114 13.48 3.19 13.27
C THR A 114 13.06 2.14 12.25
N HIS A 115 12.88 2.56 10.99
CA HIS A 115 12.43 1.68 9.91
C HIS A 115 13.58 0.90 9.25
N ARG A 116 14.84 1.23 9.57
CA ARG A 116 16.03 0.59 9.01
C ARG A 116 16.03 0.58 7.48
N TRP A 117 15.55 1.66 6.87
CA TRP A 117 15.55 1.76 5.41
C TRP A 117 16.99 1.74 4.88
N PRO A 118 17.21 1.20 3.66
CA PRO A 118 18.50 1.24 3.00
C PRO A 118 19.05 2.66 2.97
N LYS A 119 20.36 2.80 3.22
CA LYS A 119 21.03 4.12 3.26
C LYS A 119 21.00 4.80 1.90
N GLU A 120 20.90 3.99 0.85
CA GLU A 120 20.83 4.40 -0.55
C GLU A 120 19.46 4.97 -0.93
N TRP A 121 18.45 4.96 -0.04
CA TRP A 121 17.13 5.52 -0.33
C TRP A 121 17.04 7.02 -0.10
N PHE A 122 17.82 7.54 0.85
CA PHE A 122 17.80 8.94 1.22
C PHE A 122 19.20 9.45 1.53
N THR A 123 19.52 10.62 1.00
CA THR A 123 20.68 11.41 1.43
C THR A 123 20.22 12.67 2.14
N ASN A 124 21.18 13.44 2.67
CA ASN A 124 20.90 14.76 3.21
C ASN A 124 22.04 15.76 2.93
N ALA A 125 21.67 17.03 2.80
CA ALA A 125 22.61 18.13 2.95
C ALA A 125 22.68 18.52 4.43
N SER A 126 23.88 18.77 4.95
CA SER A 126 24.11 19.16 6.34
C SER A 126 24.57 20.61 6.47
N ARG A 127 24.17 21.28 7.56
CA ARG A 127 24.72 22.56 8.00
C ARG A 127 25.22 22.42 9.42
N ALA A 128 26.52 22.64 9.64
CA ALA A 128 27.18 22.41 10.94
C ALA A 128 26.90 20.99 11.50
N ASP A 129 27.11 19.97 10.67
CA ASP A 129 26.92 18.53 10.97
C ASP A 129 25.48 18.09 11.31
N GLU A 130 24.51 19.00 11.27
CA GLU A 130 23.09 18.68 11.41
C GLU A 130 22.41 18.60 10.04
N PRO A 131 21.53 17.60 9.80
CA PRO A 131 20.77 17.53 8.55
C PRO A 131 19.94 18.79 8.38
N TRP A 132 20.00 19.39 7.20
CA TRP A 132 19.26 20.58 6.80
C TRP A 132 18.12 20.24 5.84
N VAL A 133 18.38 19.40 4.85
CA VAL A 133 17.38 18.93 3.87
C VAL A 133 17.66 17.47 3.54
N PHE A 134 16.62 16.67 3.41
CA PHE A 134 16.70 15.29 2.94
C PHE A 134 16.31 15.21 1.47
N TYR A 135 16.95 14.32 0.73
CA TYR A 135 16.64 14.04 -0.67
C TYR A 135 16.42 12.56 -0.86
N MET A 136 15.42 12.22 -1.68
CA MET A 136 15.23 10.86 -2.19
C MET A 136 16.31 10.58 -3.23
N GLU A 137 16.95 9.43 -3.10
CA GLU A 137 17.99 8.95 -4.01
C GLU A 137 17.42 8.02 -5.09
N ASP A 138 18.20 7.83 -6.17
CA ASP A 138 17.79 7.03 -7.33
C ASP A 138 17.40 5.60 -6.95
N ALA A 139 18.04 5.00 -5.93
CA ALA A 139 17.71 3.63 -5.52
C ALA A 139 16.27 3.48 -5.00
N LEU A 140 15.72 4.49 -4.30
CA LEU A 140 14.31 4.44 -3.90
C LEU A 140 13.39 4.75 -5.09
N ILE A 141 13.80 5.65 -5.99
CA ILE A 141 13.06 5.96 -7.21
C ILE A 141 12.88 4.69 -8.06
N ASP A 142 13.97 3.99 -8.34
CA ASP A 142 14.00 2.73 -9.09
C ASP A 142 13.19 1.66 -8.37
N ARG A 143 13.32 1.57 -7.04
CA ARG A 143 12.51 0.63 -6.24
C ARG A 143 11.02 0.90 -6.37
N CYS A 144 10.59 2.16 -6.43
CA CYS A 144 9.18 2.51 -6.63
C CYS A 144 8.65 2.02 -7.98
N PHE A 145 9.44 2.16 -9.04
CA PHE A 145 9.07 1.64 -10.36
C PHE A 145 9.01 0.11 -10.36
N GLY A 146 10.02 -0.55 -9.78
CA GLY A 146 10.00 -2.01 -9.59
C GLY A 146 8.76 -2.47 -8.81
N LEU A 147 8.35 -1.72 -7.78
CA LEU A 147 7.15 -2.05 -7.01
C LEU A 147 5.88 -2.01 -7.87
N ILE A 148 5.78 -1.07 -8.80
CA ILE A 148 4.63 -0.98 -9.73
C ILE A 148 4.62 -2.20 -10.66
N ASP A 149 5.76 -2.54 -11.25
CA ASP A 149 5.89 -3.68 -12.17
C ASP A 149 5.56 -5.00 -11.45
N GLU A 150 6.13 -5.21 -10.26
CA GLU A 150 5.85 -6.38 -9.42
C GLU A 150 4.39 -6.43 -9.01
N ALA A 151 3.79 -5.30 -8.63
CA ALA A 151 2.39 -5.24 -8.24
C ALA A 151 1.45 -5.49 -9.44
N LEU A 152 1.78 -5.04 -10.65
CA LEU A 152 1.01 -5.36 -11.86
C LEU A 152 0.97 -6.87 -12.10
N VAL A 153 2.12 -7.54 -12.01
CA VAL A 153 2.21 -9.00 -12.13
C VAL A 153 1.43 -9.67 -10.99
N GLY A 154 1.63 -9.22 -9.74
CA GLY A 154 0.96 -9.73 -8.56
C GLY A 154 -0.56 -9.64 -8.64
N VAL A 155 -1.10 -8.50 -9.06
CA VAL A 155 -2.55 -8.31 -9.26
C VAL A 155 -3.07 -9.22 -10.37
N GLY A 156 -2.31 -9.42 -11.46
CA GLY A 156 -2.69 -10.35 -12.52
C GLY A 156 -2.78 -11.80 -12.03
N LEU A 157 -1.78 -12.24 -11.25
CA LEU A 157 -1.77 -13.57 -10.64
C LEU A 157 -2.93 -13.75 -9.66
N TYR A 158 -3.15 -12.76 -8.79
CA TYR A 158 -4.20 -12.76 -7.80
C TYR A 158 -5.59 -12.82 -8.42
N THR A 159 -5.88 -11.96 -9.41
CA THR A 159 -7.20 -11.95 -10.08
C THR A 159 -7.44 -13.24 -10.87
N ARG A 160 -6.40 -13.83 -11.47
CA ARG A 160 -6.50 -15.17 -12.08
C ARG A 160 -6.86 -16.24 -11.05
N GLN A 161 -6.25 -16.21 -9.85
CA GLN A 161 -6.60 -17.16 -8.78
C GLN A 161 -8.07 -17.02 -8.37
N LEU A 162 -8.56 -15.79 -8.19
CA LEU A 162 -9.96 -15.55 -7.83
C LEU A 162 -10.93 -16.11 -8.88
N LEU A 163 -10.62 -15.92 -10.17
CA LEU A 163 -11.43 -16.46 -11.26
C LEU A 163 -11.40 -17.99 -11.31
N GLN A 164 -10.26 -18.61 -11.06
CA GLN A 164 -10.15 -20.07 -10.99
C GLN A 164 -10.99 -20.64 -9.84
N GLN A 165 -10.99 -19.98 -8.67
CA GLN A 165 -11.85 -20.36 -7.54
C GLN A 165 -13.34 -20.25 -7.90
N GLN A 166 -13.72 -19.19 -8.63
CA GLN A 166 -15.08 -19.01 -9.08
C GLN A 166 -15.53 -20.13 -10.04
N TRP A 167 -14.71 -20.48 -11.03
CA TRP A 167 -15.03 -21.56 -11.98
C TRP A 167 -15.12 -22.91 -11.29
N ALA A 168 -14.18 -23.24 -10.40
CA ALA A 168 -14.23 -24.49 -9.63
C ALA A 168 -15.50 -24.60 -8.77
N ALA A 169 -15.96 -23.49 -8.19
CA ALA A 169 -17.21 -23.46 -7.42
C ALA A 169 -18.45 -23.65 -8.31
N GLN A 170 -18.42 -23.14 -9.55
CA GLN A 170 -19.50 -23.31 -10.52
C GLN A 170 -19.60 -24.76 -11.00
N ASP A 171 -18.48 -25.40 -11.34
CA ASP A 171 -18.45 -26.80 -11.77
C ASP A 171 -18.95 -27.74 -10.66
N ALA A 172 -18.51 -27.53 -9.41
CA ALA A 172 -18.98 -28.32 -8.26
C ALA A 172 -20.48 -28.17 -7.99
N SER A 173 -21.08 -27.01 -8.30
CA SER A 173 -22.53 -26.77 -8.16
C SER A 173 -23.36 -27.33 -9.33
N GLY A 174 -22.73 -27.59 -10.47
CA GLY A 174 -23.40 -28.13 -11.67
C GLY A 174 -23.57 -29.65 -11.64
N ASP A 175 -22.64 -30.38 -11.03
CA ASP A 175 -22.70 -31.85 -10.94
C ASP A 175 -23.79 -32.36 -9.97
N ASP A 176 -24.22 -31.54 -9.00
CA ASP A 176 -25.27 -31.90 -8.03
C ASP A 176 -26.69 -31.93 -8.65
N LEU A 177 -26.87 -31.32 -9.83
CA LEU A 177 -28.15 -31.31 -10.56
C LEU A 177 -28.29 -32.45 -11.59
N ALA A 178 -27.22 -33.19 -11.86
CA ALA A 178 -27.23 -34.33 -12.79
C ALA A 178 -27.46 -35.68 -12.08
N ALA A 179 -27.58 -35.69 -10.74
CA ALA A 179 -27.73 -36.88 -9.90
C ALA A 179 -29.16 -37.11 -9.34
N THR A 180 -30.15 -36.33 -9.79
CA THR A 180 -31.59 -36.50 -9.45
C THR A 180 -32.43 -36.79 -10.69
#